data_AF-A0A7S2M3N4-F1
#
_entry.id   AF-A0A7S2M3N4-F1
#
_cell.length_a   1.000
_cell.length_b   1.000
_cell.length_c   1.000
_cell.angle_alpha   90.00
_cell.angle_beta   90.00
_cell.angle_gamma   90.00
#
_symmetry.space_group_name_H-M   'P 1'
#
loop_
_entity.id
_entity.type
_entity.pdbx_description
1 polymer ?
#
loop_
_entity_poly.entity_id
_entity_poly.type
_entity_poly.pdbx_seq_one_letter_code
_entity_poly.pdbx_strand_id
1 'polypeptide(L)'
;MWLPRLAEEKEEATSALDEFDLLLSQFTRMIIPLAPVALNFMPYTRTNGLVRMPFQNATEEGRLRPLEIDDDDIVEGVLDKHVDFLKRRQVCMLLVVKSEGGQLTLRPRDADKEPISLATTQGQLIVFRHDRMGFQYSPGSKNDIVLQAWVMTEPENLDQLKLEGADQAYRDEAIGLLTGPRSPDGLRIDALGLAVMFPAGGDFADVAYWAACAAGTDGQVKAPLSRFDMDVYTMSADTWMPGATYTQHGGFIGADIYALDNIFFGIKENEAYIMAPAQRCLLEKGYEALYRSGLTKKDLKGRNVGAFCGHSGDDWANPVFTMGRMDALAEGYQSRIWNTCTARLAYCLGLKGPQSIVDTACSSALVAYGVGHTMLRKADDTQFKMSVNNHMSEAIMMGANMIPGPGNYINLCGPHMLSVRGRCFTFDSSADGFERGEGVGAFMVRSQTTRTDDITCTVI
;
A
#
# COMPACT_ATOMS: atom_id res chain seq x y z
N MET A 1 12.84 0.15 15.89
CA MET A 1 13.12 -1.12 16.60
C MET A 1 11.81 -1.65 17.22
N TRP A 2 10.95 -2.30 16.42
CA TRP A 2 9.65 -2.87 16.84
C TRP A 2 9.61 -4.42 16.71
N LEU A 3 10.68 -5.00 16.16
CA LEU A 3 10.85 -6.42 15.90
C LEU A 3 10.85 -7.32 17.15
N PRO A 4 11.35 -6.93 18.34
CA PRO A 4 11.42 -7.86 19.47
C PRO A 4 10.05 -8.26 20.04
N ARG A 5 8.99 -7.46 19.78
CA ARG A 5 7.61 -7.80 20.19
C ARG A 5 6.79 -8.48 19.08
N LEU A 6 7.33 -8.57 17.87
CA LEU A 6 6.78 -9.37 16.77
C LEU A 6 7.44 -10.74 16.68
N ALA A 7 8.63 -10.90 17.29
CA ALA A 7 9.40 -12.15 17.34
C ALA A 7 8.94 -13.10 18.48
N GLU A 8 7.98 -12.72 19.31
CA GLU A 8 7.16 -13.71 20.02
C GLU A 8 6.08 -14.21 19.05
N GLU A 9 6.51 -14.89 17.99
CA GLU A 9 5.69 -15.95 17.40
C GLU A 9 5.48 -16.99 18.52
N LYS A 10 4.44 -16.78 19.33
CA LYS A 10 3.88 -17.89 20.09
C LYS A 10 3.39 -18.90 19.07
N GLU A 11 4.11 -20.02 19.03
CA GLU A 11 3.69 -21.40 18.80
C GLU A 11 2.41 -21.60 17.97
N GLU A 12 2.48 -22.51 16.97
CA GLU A 12 1.32 -23.10 16.27
C GLU A 12 0.06 -23.02 17.14
N ALA A 13 -1.00 -22.34 16.66
CA ALA A 13 -2.18 -22.03 17.46
C ALA A 13 -2.63 -23.25 18.29
N THR A 14 -2.31 -23.22 19.59
CA THR A 14 -2.42 -24.40 20.45
C THR A 14 -3.88 -24.73 20.81
N SER A 15 -4.78 -23.77 20.57
CA SER A 15 -6.21 -23.88 20.83
C SER A 15 -7.03 -23.08 19.82
N ALA A 16 -8.32 -23.44 19.66
CA ALA A 16 -9.26 -22.73 18.80
C ALA A 16 -9.45 -21.24 19.20
N LEU A 17 -9.23 -20.89 20.47
CA LEU A 17 -9.30 -19.49 20.92
C LEU A 17 -8.11 -18.67 20.43
N ASP A 18 -6.92 -19.28 20.32
CA ASP A 18 -5.73 -18.62 19.77
C ASP A 18 -5.92 -18.30 18.27
N GLU A 19 -6.55 -19.22 17.52
CA GLU A 19 -6.93 -18.97 16.12
C GLU A 19 -7.90 -17.78 15.99
N PHE A 20 -8.92 -17.71 16.85
CA PHE A 20 -9.86 -16.60 16.85
C PHE A 20 -9.21 -15.27 17.27
N ASP A 21 -8.24 -15.29 18.19
CA ASP A 21 -7.48 -14.09 18.58
C ASP A 21 -6.50 -13.64 17.48
N LEU A 22 -5.94 -14.60 16.73
CA LEU A 22 -5.14 -14.32 15.53
C LEU A 22 -5.98 -13.65 14.45
N LEU A 23 -7.22 -14.08 14.23
CA LEU A 23 -8.14 -13.41 13.29
C LEU A 23 -8.40 -11.95 13.69
N LEU A 24 -8.58 -11.65 14.98
CA LEU A 24 -8.71 -10.28 15.48
C LEU A 24 -7.42 -9.47 15.25
N SER A 25 -6.26 -10.10 15.38
CA SER A 25 -4.96 -9.48 15.12
C SER A 25 -4.74 -9.17 13.64
N GLN A 26 -5.09 -10.10 12.75
CA GLN A 26 -5.05 -9.91 11.30
C GLN A 26 -5.99 -8.78 10.87
N PHE A 27 -7.24 -8.78 11.37
CA PHE A 27 -8.17 -7.69 11.14
C PHE A 27 -7.62 -6.34 11.62
N THR A 28 -7.01 -6.30 12.81
CA THR A 28 -6.39 -5.08 13.33
C THR A 28 -5.31 -4.58 12.38
N ARG A 29 -4.43 -5.45 11.89
CA ARG A 29 -3.38 -5.10 10.91
C ARG A 29 -3.94 -4.50 9.63
N MET A 30 -5.08 -5.02 9.14
CA MET A 30 -5.75 -4.46 7.96
C MET A 30 -6.30 -3.05 8.19
N ILE A 31 -6.77 -2.72 9.39
CA ILE A 31 -7.37 -1.39 9.66
C ILE A 31 -6.36 -0.32 10.07
N ILE A 32 -5.17 -0.69 10.57
CA ILE A 32 -4.09 0.26 10.97
C ILE A 32 -3.90 1.40 9.95
N PRO A 33 -3.68 1.12 8.66
CA PRO A 33 -3.37 2.17 7.69
C PRO A 33 -4.58 3.03 7.30
N LEU A 34 -5.79 2.50 7.43
CA LEU A 34 -7.03 3.24 7.14
C LEU A 34 -7.48 4.10 8.32
N ALA A 35 -7.12 3.71 9.55
CA ALA A 35 -7.62 4.32 10.76
C ALA A 35 -7.35 5.83 10.90
N PRO A 36 -6.20 6.40 10.49
CA PRO A 36 -5.97 7.84 10.59
C PRO A 36 -6.97 8.64 9.73
N VAL A 37 -7.26 8.16 8.53
CA VAL A 37 -8.13 8.86 7.57
C VAL A 37 -9.61 8.55 7.83
N ALA A 38 -9.95 7.26 7.99
CA ALA A 38 -11.33 6.82 8.12
C ALA A 38 -11.87 6.91 9.55
N LEU A 39 -11.00 6.75 10.55
CA LEU A 39 -11.37 6.69 11.97
C LEU A 39 -10.78 7.86 12.79
N ASN A 40 -9.97 8.74 12.21
CA ASN A 40 -9.43 9.91 12.92
C ASN A 40 -8.72 9.55 14.24
N PHE A 41 -7.98 8.44 14.27
CA PHE A 41 -7.04 8.11 15.34
C PHE A 41 -5.92 7.22 14.79
N MET A 42 -4.76 7.22 15.44
CA MET A 42 -3.66 6.31 15.12
C MET A 42 -3.74 5.07 16.03
N PRO A 43 -3.96 3.86 15.47
CA PRO A 43 -3.84 2.62 16.22
C PRO A 43 -2.40 2.44 16.69
N TYR A 44 -2.24 2.10 17.96
CA TYR A 44 -0.94 1.92 18.59
C TYR A 44 -0.75 0.47 19.07
N THR A 45 -1.75 -0.07 19.77
CA THR A 45 -1.72 -1.44 20.32
C THR A 45 -3.11 -2.06 20.32
N ARG A 46 -3.19 -3.39 20.38
CA ARG A 46 -4.44 -4.12 20.64
C ARG A 46 -4.36 -4.82 21.99
N THR A 47 -5.46 -4.90 22.74
CA THR A 47 -5.55 -5.81 23.89
C THR A 47 -5.62 -7.26 23.42
N ASN A 48 -5.21 -8.20 24.26
CA ASN A 48 -5.53 -9.62 24.05
C ASN A 48 -7.05 -9.83 23.94
N GLY A 49 -7.45 -10.92 23.29
CA GLY A 49 -8.83 -11.37 23.26
C GLY A 49 -9.33 -11.71 24.67
N LEU A 50 -10.42 -11.08 25.06
CA LEU A 50 -11.13 -11.30 26.31
C LEU A 50 -12.36 -12.14 26.01
N VAL A 51 -12.45 -13.32 26.64
CA VAL A 51 -13.63 -14.17 26.51
C VAL A 51 -14.77 -13.61 27.35
N ARG A 52 -15.91 -13.36 26.72
CA ARG A 52 -17.18 -13.09 27.38
C ARG A 52 -18.08 -14.30 27.29
N MET A 53 -18.48 -14.81 28.45
CA MET A 53 -19.43 -15.90 28.59
C MET A 53 -20.30 -15.68 29.84
N PRO A 54 -21.57 -16.13 29.85
CA PRO A 54 -22.40 -16.10 31.04
C PRO A 54 -21.84 -17.00 32.14
N PHE A 55 -22.00 -16.60 33.40
CA PHE A 55 -21.72 -17.48 34.53
C PHE A 55 -22.67 -18.70 34.50
N GLN A 56 -22.14 -19.89 34.74
CA GLN A 56 -22.92 -21.12 34.79
C GLN A 56 -23.86 -21.12 36.00
N ASN A 57 -23.39 -20.60 37.14
CA ASN A 57 -24.10 -20.55 38.41
C ASN A 57 -23.59 -19.42 39.34
N ALA A 58 -24.33 -19.15 40.41
CA ALA A 58 -23.99 -18.11 41.40
C ALA A 58 -22.68 -18.36 42.15
N THR A 59 -22.25 -19.63 42.26
CA THR A 59 -20.97 -19.99 42.89
C THR A 59 -19.80 -19.56 42.01
N GLU A 60 -19.90 -19.77 40.70
CA GLU A 60 -18.90 -19.31 39.73
C GLU A 60 -18.85 -17.78 39.67
N GLU A 61 -20.01 -17.13 39.64
CA GLU A 61 -20.13 -15.68 39.71
C GLU A 61 -19.44 -15.12 40.97
N GLY A 62 -19.69 -15.73 42.13
CA GLY A 62 -19.04 -15.32 43.38
C GLY A 62 -17.52 -15.48 43.35
N ARG A 63 -17.00 -16.52 42.69
CA ARG A 63 -15.55 -16.77 42.56
C ARG A 63 -14.86 -15.82 41.58
N LEU A 64 -15.54 -15.45 40.49
CA LEU A 64 -14.99 -14.62 39.42
C LEU A 64 -15.31 -13.12 39.58
N ARG A 65 -16.05 -12.75 40.63
CA ARG A 65 -16.32 -11.36 40.94
C ARG A 65 -14.99 -10.67 41.31
N PRO A 66 -14.63 -9.56 40.65
CA PRO A 66 -13.42 -8.84 41.00
C PRO A 66 -13.50 -8.34 42.46
N LEU A 67 -12.38 -8.46 43.17
CA LEU A 67 -12.22 -7.90 44.51
C LEU A 67 -12.23 -6.36 44.43
N GLU A 68 -12.55 -5.71 45.54
CA GLU A 68 -12.42 -4.26 45.64
C GLU A 68 -10.94 -3.88 45.59
N ILE A 69 -10.63 -2.80 44.85
CA ILE A 69 -9.26 -2.28 44.72
C ILE A 69 -8.81 -1.79 46.10
N ASP A 70 -7.65 -2.27 46.57
CA ASP A 70 -7.04 -1.83 47.82
C ASP A 70 -5.87 -0.86 47.60
N ASP A 71 -5.26 -0.40 48.70
CA ASP A 71 -4.14 0.55 48.65
C ASP A 71 -2.89 -0.07 47.98
N ASP A 72 -2.70 -1.38 48.09
CA ASP A 72 -1.55 -2.09 47.49
C ASP A 72 -1.71 -2.15 45.97
N ASP A 73 -2.93 -2.40 45.45
CA ASP A 73 -3.25 -2.34 44.01
C ASP A 73 -2.98 -0.96 43.40
N ILE A 74 -3.21 0.11 44.17
CA ILE A 74 -2.91 1.48 43.75
C ILE A 74 -1.40 1.67 43.65
N VAL A 75 -0.64 1.20 44.63
CA VAL A 75 0.84 1.27 44.62
C VAL A 75 1.44 0.43 43.48
N GLU A 76 0.83 -0.71 43.15
CA GLU A 76 1.22 -1.56 42.01
C GLU A 76 0.76 -1.01 40.64
N GLY A 77 0.06 0.13 40.64
CA GLY A 77 -0.38 0.85 39.44
C GLY A 77 -1.50 0.15 38.68
N VAL A 78 -2.28 -0.71 39.33
CA VAL A 78 -3.44 -1.40 38.73
C VAL A 78 -4.49 -0.38 38.30
N LEU A 79 -4.78 0.61 39.15
CA LEU A 79 -5.69 1.70 38.85
C LEU A 79 -5.21 2.54 37.65
N ASP A 80 -3.92 2.89 37.61
CA ASP A 80 -3.33 3.66 36.52
C ASP A 80 -3.44 2.91 35.19
N LYS A 81 -3.10 1.62 35.16
CA LYS A 81 -3.27 0.76 33.97
C LYS A 81 -4.72 0.68 33.52
N HIS A 82 -5.66 0.59 34.48
CA HIS A 82 -7.08 0.56 34.17
C HIS A 82 -7.55 1.87 33.55
N VAL A 83 -7.21 3.02 34.17
CA VAL A 83 -7.54 4.36 33.66
C VAL A 83 -6.93 4.60 32.28
N ASP A 84 -5.66 4.20 32.08
CA ASP A 84 -4.98 4.29 30.79
C ASP A 84 -5.72 3.47 29.72
N PHE A 85 -6.10 2.24 30.04
CA PHE A 85 -6.95 1.43 29.17
C PHE A 85 -8.30 2.12 28.85
N LEU A 86 -8.95 2.74 29.85
CA LEU A 86 -10.23 3.45 29.64
C LEU A 86 -10.09 4.62 28.65
N LYS A 87 -9.00 5.38 28.75
CA LYS A 87 -8.72 6.54 27.90
C LYS A 87 -8.33 6.15 26.48
N ARG A 88 -7.57 5.07 26.34
CA ARG A 88 -6.91 4.74 25.07
C ARG A 88 -7.76 3.90 24.13
N ARG A 89 -8.77 3.18 24.61
CA ARG A 89 -9.58 2.29 23.77
C ARG A 89 -10.46 3.06 22.77
N GLN A 90 -10.18 2.88 21.48
CA GLN A 90 -10.88 3.59 20.41
C GLN A 90 -11.88 2.68 19.69
N VAL A 91 -11.47 1.47 19.31
CA VAL A 91 -12.31 0.53 18.53
C VAL A 91 -12.52 -0.75 19.33
N CYS A 92 -13.78 -1.18 19.46
CA CYS A 92 -14.13 -2.50 19.98
C CYS A 92 -14.32 -3.47 18.82
N MET A 93 -13.82 -4.69 18.99
CA MET A 93 -14.13 -5.83 18.13
C MET A 93 -14.79 -6.90 18.98
N LEU A 94 -15.90 -7.44 18.50
CA LEU A 94 -16.62 -8.56 19.11
C LEU A 94 -16.77 -9.65 18.05
N LEU A 95 -16.03 -10.74 18.21
CA LEU A 95 -16.16 -11.93 17.39
C LEU A 95 -17.08 -12.91 18.09
N VAL A 96 -18.26 -13.12 17.51
CA VAL A 96 -19.27 -14.01 18.05
C VAL A 96 -18.91 -15.45 17.71
N VAL A 97 -18.27 -16.15 18.65
CA VAL A 97 -17.83 -17.54 18.49
C VAL A 97 -19.03 -18.48 18.54
N LYS A 98 -19.96 -18.22 19.47
CA LYS A 98 -21.22 -18.96 19.59
C LYS A 98 -22.32 -18.02 20.11
N SER A 99 -23.51 -18.08 19.49
CA SER A 99 -24.66 -17.28 19.90
C SER A 99 -25.96 -18.05 19.64
N GLU A 100 -26.80 -18.16 20.67
CA GLU A 100 -28.13 -18.75 20.63
C GLU A 100 -29.18 -17.67 20.96
N GLY A 101 -29.25 -16.64 20.11
CA GLY A 101 -30.21 -15.54 20.25
C GLY A 101 -29.72 -14.34 21.05
N GLY A 102 -28.40 -14.14 21.16
CA GLY A 102 -27.83 -12.96 21.82
C GLY A 102 -28.12 -11.65 21.08
N GLN A 103 -27.98 -10.54 21.81
CA GLN A 103 -28.20 -9.19 21.31
C GLN A 103 -27.11 -8.24 21.79
N LEU A 104 -26.60 -7.42 20.87
CA LEU A 104 -25.69 -6.32 21.16
C LEU A 104 -26.41 -4.99 20.97
N THR A 105 -26.55 -4.21 22.03
CA THR A 105 -27.09 -2.84 21.97
C THR A 105 -25.93 -1.85 22.00
N LEU A 106 -25.78 -1.07 20.93
CA LEU A 106 -24.86 0.05 20.83
C LEU A 106 -25.59 1.34 21.20
N ARG A 107 -25.03 2.11 22.14
CA ARG A 107 -25.60 3.39 22.60
C ARG A 107 -24.67 4.51 22.19
N PRO A 108 -25.08 5.41 21.30
CA PRO A 108 -24.31 6.62 21.00
C PRO A 108 -24.01 7.40 22.28
N ARG A 109 -22.77 7.89 22.42
CA ARG A 109 -22.41 8.82 23.49
C ARG A 109 -22.94 10.25 23.24
N ASP A 110 -23.37 10.49 22.01
CA ASP A 110 -24.08 11.69 21.58
C ASP A 110 -25.55 11.57 21.99
N ALA A 111 -26.02 12.47 22.86
CA ALA A 111 -27.31 12.34 23.55
C ALA A 111 -28.52 12.40 22.61
N ASP A 112 -28.35 12.96 21.40
CA ASP A 112 -29.44 13.16 20.43
C ASP A 112 -29.66 11.96 19.49
N LYS A 113 -28.98 10.82 19.72
CA LYS A 113 -29.03 9.65 18.83
C LYS A 113 -29.56 8.40 19.52
N GLU A 114 -30.49 7.73 18.85
CA GLU A 114 -31.14 6.51 19.33
C GLU A 114 -30.18 5.30 19.40
N PRO A 115 -30.33 4.40 20.39
CA PRO A 115 -29.59 3.15 20.46
C PRO A 115 -29.88 2.21 19.27
N ILE A 116 -28.85 1.48 18.83
CA ILE A 116 -28.95 0.48 17.77
C ILE A 116 -28.84 -0.90 18.41
N SER A 117 -29.79 -1.80 18.15
CA SER A 117 -29.74 -3.18 18.63
C SER A 117 -29.49 -4.15 17.48
N LEU A 118 -28.47 -4.98 17.62
CA LEU A 118 -28.02 -5.96 16.64
C LEU A 118 -28.21 -7.37 17.22
N ALA A 119 -28.87 -8.26 16.48
CA ALA A 119 -28.89 -9.67 16.82
C ALA A 119 -27.51 -10.29 16.54
N THR A 120 -26.97 -11.08 17.46
CA THR A 120 -25.67 -11.72 17.28
C THR A 120 -25.80 -13.08 16.61
N THR A 121 -25.09 -13.29 15.51
CA THR A 121 -25.02 -14.57 14.81
C THR A 121 -23.64 -15.21 14.94
N GLN A 122 -23.57 -16.54 14.96
CA GLN A 122 -22.30 -17.25 15.02
C GLN A 122 -21.40 -16.91 13.82
N GLY A 123 -20.11 -16.69 14.09
CA GLY A 123 -19.11 -16.28 13.09
C GLY A 123 -19.13 -14.79 12.75
N GLN A 124 -20.01 -13.99 13.37
CA GLN A 124 -20.12 -12.57 13.09
C GLN A 124 -19.02 -11.78 13.79
N LEU A 125 -18.26 -10.98 13.03
CA LEU A 125 -17.37 -9.96 13.57
C LEU A 125 -18.09 -8.62 13.58
N ILE A 126 -18.29 -8.06 14.78
CA ILE A 126 -18.90 -6.74 14.97
C ILE A 126 -17.81 -5.76 15.40
N VAL A 127 -17.64 -4.67 14.65
CA VAL A 127 -16.61 -3.65 14.90
C VAL A 127 -17.26 -2.28 15.02
N PHE A 128 -16.93 -1.54 16.08
CA PHE A 128 -17.49 -0.21 16.29
C PHE A 128 -16.55 0.72 17.07
N ARG A 129 -16.77 2.03 16.88
CA ARG A 129 -16.05 3.11 17.54
C ARG A 129 -16.55 3.31 18.96
N HIS A 130 -15.79 2.82 19.95
CA HIS A 130 -16.21 2.85 21.33
C HIS A 130 -15.99 4.18 22.04
N ASP A 131 -15.04 4.97 21.56
CA ASP A 131 -14.94 6.39 21.89
C ASP A 131 -16.22 7.15 21.52
N ARG A 132 -16.99 6.66 20.54
CA ARG A 132 -18.29 7.23 20.11
C ARG A 132 -19.52 6.46 20.62
N MET A 133 -19.36 5.18 20.95
CA MET A 133 -20.47 4.28 21.30
C MET A 133 -20.18 3.53 22.60
N GLY A 134 -21.10 3.64 23.57
CA GLY A 134 -21.25 2.64 24.62
C GLY A 134 -21.85 1.36 24.05
N PHE A 135 -21.74 0.25 24.77
CA PHE A 135 -22.39 -1.00 24.36
C PHE A 135 -22.82 -1.85 25.55
N GLN A 136 -23.84 -2.65 25.32
CA GLN A 136 -24.31 -3.69 26.23
C GLN A 136 -24.51 -4.96 25.41
N TYR A 137 -23.94 -6.07 25.87
CA TYR A 137 -24.15 -7.38 25.28
C TYR A 137 -25.04 -8.21 26.20
N SER A 138 -26.14 -8.72 25.65
CA SER A 138 -27.11 -9.57 26.31
C SER A 138 -27.05 -10.96 25.67
N PRO A 139 -26.47 -11.97 26.35
CA PRO A 139 -26.38 -13.32 25.81
C PRO A 139 -27.77 -13.96 25.70
N GLY A 140 -27.98 -14.76 24.65
CA GLY A 140 -29.23 -15.47 24.41
C GLY A 140 -29.35 -16.77 25.20
N SER A 141 -28.21 -17.46 25.40
CA SER A 141 -28.13 -18.66 26.24
C SER A 141 -26.86 -18.69 27.09
N LYS A 142 -26.79 -19.64 28.03
CA LYS A 142 -25.59 -19.88 28.86
C LYS A 142 -24.37 -20.35 28.07
N ASN A 143 -24.56 -20.75 26.81
CA ASN A 143 -23.50 -21.24 25.93
C ASN A 143 -22.98 -20.16 24.97
N ASP A 144 -23.46 -18.92 25.07
CA ASP A 144 -22.98 -17.82 24.26
C ASP A 144 -21.52 -17.50 24.61
N ILE A 145 -20.68 -17.41 23.57
CA ILE A 145 -19.25 -17.13 23.69
C ILE A 145 -18.91 -16.03 22.69
N VAL A 146 -18.38 -14.93 23.21
CA VAL A 146 -17.90 -13.80 22.41
C VAL A 146 -16.46 -13.51 22.77
N LEU A 147 -15.59 -13.42 21.77
CA LEU A 147 -14.23 -12.94 21.94
C LEU A 147 -14.19 -11.43 21.69
N GLN A 148 -13.70 -10.68 22.67
CA GLN A 148 -13.68 -9.22 22.65
C GLN A 148 -12.25 -8.70 22.63
N ALA A 149 -11.93 -7.72 21.78
CA ALA A 149 -10.66 -7.02 21.84
C ALA A 149 -10.82 -5.52 21.55
N TRP A 150 -9.82 -4.76 21.99
CA TRP A 150 -9.77 -3.31 21.84
C TRP A 150 -8.55 -2.90 21.02
N VAL A 151 -8.76 -2.01 20.05
CA VAL A 151 -7.66 -1.26 19.43
C VAL A 151 -7.53 0.07 20.16
N MET A 152 -6.32 0.32 20.65
CA MET A 152 -5.97 1.42 21.51
C MET A 152 -5.07 2.41 20.78
N THR A 153 -5.23 3.68 21.12
CA THR A 153 -4.31 4.74 20.66
C THR A 153 -3.08 4.82 21.56
N GLU A 154 -2.14 5.69 21.18
CA GLU A 154 -0.92 5.92 21.92
C GLU A 154 -1.25 6.39 23.35
N PRO A 155 -0.53 5.92 24.39
CA PRO A 155 -0.74 6.44 25.73
C PRO A 155 -0.44 7.93 25.78
N GLU A 156 -1.25 8.68 26.53
CA GLU A 156 -0.93 10.06 26.87
C GLU A 156 0.37 10.01 27.68
N ASN A 157 1.50 10.39 27.08
CA ASN A 157 2.68 10.72 27.86
C ASN A 157 2.30 11.95 28.69
N LEU A 158 1.91 11.73 29.95
CA LEU A 158 2.17 12.71 30.98
C LEU A 158 3.67 12.95 30.90
N ASP A 159 4.08 14.09 30.36
CA ASP A 159 5.46 14.53 30.29
C ASP A 159 6.09 14.31 31.68
N GLN A 160 6.73 13.16 31.87
CA GLN A 160 7.64 12.94 32.97
C GLN A 160 8.70 13.99 32.75
N LEU A 161 8.64 15.06 33.56
CA LEU A 161 9.65 16.09 33.78
C LEU A 161 10.78 15.98 32.78
N LYS A 162 10.73 16.81 31.73
CA LYS A 162 11.87 17.02 30.82
C LYS A 162 13.13 17.20 31.65
N LEU A 163 13.91 16.13 31.79
CA LEU A 163 15.28 16.19 32.21
C LEU A 163 16.03 16.83 31.05
N GLU A 164 16.15 18.15 31.09
CA GLU A 164 17.16 18.86 30.32
C GLU A 164 18.53 18.27 30.68
N GLY A 165 19.18 17.60 29.72
CA GLY A 165 20.54 17.11 29.91
C GLY A 165 20.91 15.81 29.20
N ALA A 166 19.94 15.01 28.73
CA ALA A 166 20.26 13.86 27.88
C ALA A 166 20.27 14.29 26.40
N ASP A 167 21.48 14.46 25.86
CA ASP A 167 21.72 14.78 24.45
C ASP A 167 20.92 13.81 23.55
N GLN A 168 20.12 14.36 22.63
CA GLN A 168 19.25 13.60 21.73
C GLN A 168 20.06 12.56 20.93
N ALA A 169 21.32 12.88 20.62
CA ALA A 169 22.27 11.99 19.96
C ALA A 169 22.50 10.67 20.71
N TYR A 170 22.52 10.71 22.05
CA TYR A 170 22.73 9.52 22.88
C TYR A 170 21.50 8.60 22.90
N ARG A 171 20.31 9.19 22.74
CA ARG A 171 19.08 8.41 22.58
C ARG A 171 19.10 7.71 21.22
N ASP A 172 19.35 8.45 20.14
CA ASP A 172 19.32 7.90 18.77
C ASP A 172 20.35 6.77 18.54
N GLU A 173 21.53 6.87 19.15
CA GLU A 173 22.57 5.82 19.14
C GLU A 173 22.13 4.58 19.94
N ALA A 174 21.50 4.74 21.10
CA ALA A 174 21.06 3.64 21.95
C ALA A 174 19.90 2.80 21.36
N ILE A 175 19.05 3.41 20.50
CA ILE A 175 17.94 2.72 19.80
C ILE A 175 18.28 2.27 18.38
N GLY A 176 19.54 2.43 17.94
CA GLY A 176 20.01 1.95 16.63
C GLY A 176 19.24 2.52 15.43
N LEU A 177 18.58 3.66 15.61
CA LEU A 177 17.90 4.36 14.53
C LEU A 177 18.94 5.21 13.81
N LEU A 178 19.50 4.66 12.74
CA LEU A 178 20.27 5.44 11.78
C LEU A 178 19.35 6.51 11.20
N THR A 179 19.44 7.73 11.70
CA THR A 179 18.84 8.89 11.04
C THR A 179 19.40 8.94 9.62
N GLY A 180 18.52 8.96 8.62
CA GLY A 180 18.93 9.08 7.21
C GLY A 180 19.82 10.31 6.98
N PRO A 181 20.50 10.38 5.82
CA PRO A 181 21.34 11.53 5.48
C PRO A 181 20.56 12.83 5.68
N ARG A 182 21.21 13.82 6.32
CA ARG A 182 20.60 15.14 6.54
C ARG A 182 20.15 15.72 5.20
N SER A 183 18.96 16.31 5.16
CA SER A 183 18.51 17.02 3.97
C SER A 183 19.55 18.07 3.56
N PRO A 184 19.91 18.15 2.27
CA PRO A 184 20.92 19.09 1.82
C PRO A 184 20.49 20.54 2.06
N ASP A 185 21.44 21.36 2.53
CA ASP A 185 21.25 22.80 2.64
C ASP A 185 21.27 23.43 1.23
N GLY A 186 20.25 24.23 0.89
CA GLY A 186 20.19 24.96 -0.39
C GLY A 186 19.24 24.35 -1.44
N LEU A 187 19.70 24.25 -2.70
CA LEU A 187 18.87 23.74 -3.80
C LEU A 187 18.64 22.24 -3.66
N ARG A 188 17.37 21.84 -3.69
CA ARG A 188 16.96 20.44 -3.57
C ARG A 188 15.82 20.10 -4.51
N ILE A 189 15.61 18.81 -4.71
CA ILE A 189 14.55 18.28 -5.58
C ILE A 189 13.52 17.60 -4.69
N ASP A 190 12.39 18.28 -4.53
CA ASP A 190 11.30 17.83 -3.67
C ASP A 190 10.21 17.15 -4.50
N ALA A 191 9.70 16.03 -4.00
CA ALA A 191 8.51 15.38 -4.54
C ALA A 191 7.25 16.05 -3.96
N LEU A 192 6.39 16.51 -4.85
CA LEU A 192 5.17 17.25 -4.53
C LEU A 192 3.89 16.44 -4.79
N GLY A 193 3.99 15.34 -5.54
CA GLY A 193 2.86 14.49 -5.86
C GLY A 193 3.34 13.10 -6.23
N LEU A 194 2.62 12.10 -5.75
CA LEU A 194 2.87 10.68 -6.00
C LEU A 194 1.55 10.03 -6.42
N ALA A 195 1.62 9.22 -7.46
CA ALA A 195 0.54 8.31 -7.84
C ALA A 195 1.16 6.96 -8.19
N VAL A 196 0.56 5.90 -7.64
CA VAL A 196 1.02 4.54 -7.84
C VAL A 196 -0.15 3.63 -8.19
N MET A 197 0.18 2.52 -8.83
CA MET A 197 -0.71 1.40 -9.09
C MET A 197 0.13 0.14 -9.00
N PHE A 198 -0.05 -0.62 -7.92
CA PHE A 198 0.73 -1.83 -7.64
C PHE A 198 -0.18 -3.02 -7.27
N PRO A 199 0.34 -4.26 -7.32
CA PRO A 199 -0.36 -5.45 -6.85
C PRO A 199 -0.71 -5.39 -5.35
N ALA A 200 -1.30 -6.48 -4.82
CA ALA A 200 -1.69 -6.59 -3.41
C ALA A 200 -2.75 -5.56 -2.95
N GLY A 201 -3.59 -5.05 -3.87
CA GLY A 201 -4.57 -4.00 -3.59
C GLY A 201 -3.97 -2.59 -3.52
N GLY A 202 -2.71 -2.42 -3.94
CA GLY A 202 -2.02 -1.13 -4.04
C GLY A 202 -2.40 -0.30 -5.27
N ASP A 203 -3.53 -0.59 -5.90
CA ASP A 203 -4.03 0.01 -7.13
C ASP A 203 -5.19 1.00 -6.91
N PHE A 204 -5.88 0.89 -5.78
CA PHE A 204 -6.96 1.81 -5.38
C PHE A 204 -6.44 3.16 -4.87
N ALA A 205 -5.36 3.16 -4.09
CA ALA A 205 -4.72 4.35 -3.53
C ALA A 205 -3.28 4.07 -3.10
N ASP A 206 -2.45 5.11 -3.03
CA ASP A 206 -1.10 5.07 -2.46
C ASP A 206 -1.10 4.60 -1.00
N VAL A 207 -2.10 5.00 -0.22
CA VAL A 207 -2.30 4.51 1.16
C VAL A 207 -2.54 3.00 1.19
N ALA A 208 -3.21 2.43 0.18
CA ALA A 208 -3.45 1.00 0.10
C ALA A 208 -2.17 0.22 -0.23
N TYR A 209 -1.29 0.78 -1.05
CA TYR A 209 0.05 0.21 -1.25
C TYR A 209 0.86 0.23 0.04
N TRP A 210 0.86 1.37 0.76
CA TRP A 210 1.53 1.46 2.06
C TRP A 210 0.95 0.48 3.09
N ALA A 211 -0.37 0.30 3.09
CA ALA A 211 -1.06 -0.69 3.90
C ALA A 211 -0.55 -2.11 3.63
N ALA A 212 -0.46 -2.49 2.36
CA ALA A 212 0.03 -3.80 1.95
C ALA A 212 1.49 -4.01 2.39
N CYS A 213 2.35 -3.00 2.20
CA CYS A 213 3.74 -3.06 2.67
C CYS A 213 3.84 -3.19 4.19
N ALA A 214 3.08 -2.37 4.94
CA ALA A 214 3.10 -2.37 6.40
C ALA A 214 2.56 -3.68 7.01
N ALA A 215 1.60 -4.32 6.33
CA ALA A 215 1.05 -5.60 6.73
C ALA A 215 1.94 -6.80 6.34
N GLY A 216 2.96 -6.59 5.48
CA GLY A 216 3.76 -7.68 4.92
C GLY A 216 2.95 -8.56 3.97
N THR A 217 2.01 -7.98 3.22
CA THR A 217 1.08 -8.71 2.36
C THR A 217 1.82 -9.38 1.20
N ASP A 218 1.64 -10.69 1.05
CA ASP A 218 2.00 -11.42 -0.17
C ASP A 218 0.97 -11.08 -1.27
N GLY A 219 1.41 -10.32 -2.27
CA GLY A 219 0.59 -9.89 -3.42
C GLY A 219 0.54 -10.87 -4.58
N GLN A 220 1.18 -12.04 -4.47
CA GLN A 220 1.31 -12.96 -5.58
C GLN A 220 0.04 -13.74 -5.84
N VAL A 221 -0.37 -13.77 -7.10
CA VAL A 221 -1.53 -14.53 -7.57
C VAL A 221 -1.18 -15.30 -8.83
N LYS A 222 -1.94 -16.37 -9.11
CA LYS A 222 -1.90 -16.99 -10.43
C LYS A 222 -2.33 -15.96 -11.48
N ALA A 223 -1.66 -15.96 -12.63
CA ALA A 223 -2.00 -15.07 -13.74
C ALA A 223 -3.52 -15.07 -14.01
N PRO A 224 -4.19 -13.92 -13.92
CA PRO A 224 -5.63 -13.86 -14.09
C PRO A 224 -6.05 -14.29 -15.50
N LEU A 225 -7.15 -15.05 -15.61
CA LEU A 225 -7.73 -15.43 -16.92
C LEU A 225 -8.13 -14.21 -17.76
N SER A 226 -8.39 -13.07 -17.13
CA SER A 226 -8.63 -11.79 -17.81
C SER A 226 -7.39 -11.22 -18.50
N ARG A 227 -6.19 -11.73 -18.21
CA ARG A 227 -4.95 -11.42 -18.93
C ARG A 227 -4.70 -12.47 -19.99
N PHE A 228 -4.46 -13.71 -19.57
CA PHE A 228 -4.20 -14.87 -20.43
C PHE A 228 -4.34 -16.16 -19.62
N ASP A 229 -4.62 -17.26 -20.30
CA ASP A 229 -4.66 -18.59 -19.67
C ASP A 229 -3.24 -19.17 -19.55
N MET A 230 -2.69 -19.14 -18.33
CA MET A 230 -1.36 -19.71 -18.08
C MET A 230 -1.31 -21.22 -18.15
N ASP A 231 -2.42 -21.92 -17.96
CA ASP A 231 -2.41 -23.40 -17.96
C ASP A 231 -2.01 -23.95 -19.32
N VAL A 232 -2.30 -23.22 -20.40
CA VAL A 232 -1.89 -23.56 -21.78
C VAL A 232 -0.37 -23.58 -21.96
N TYR A 233 0.36 -22.75 -21.20
CA TYR A 233 1.80 -22.56 -21.39
C TYR A 233 2.64 -23.25 -20.31
N THR A 234 2.01 -23.74 -19.25
CA THR A 234 2.73 -24.19 -18.05
C THR A 234 3.05 -25.67 -18.11
N MET A 235 4.29 -25.99 -17.76
CA MET A 235 4.78 -27.35 -17.54
C MET A 235 5.45 -27.44 -16.16
N SER A 236 5.53 -28.63 -15.57
CA SER A 236 6.34 -28.80 -14.36
C SER A 236 7.81 -28.50 -14.66
N ALA A 237 8.54 -27.94 -13.69
CA ALA A 237 9.96 -27.62 -13.85
C ALA A 237 10.80 -28.82 -14.33
N ASP A 238 10.48 -30.03 -13.86
CA ASP A 238 11.19 -31.27 -14.23
C ASP A 238 11.00 -31.69 -15.70
N THR A 239 9.93 -31.21 -16.35
CA THR A 239 9.59 -31.54 -17.74
C THR A 239 9.60 -30.32 -18.65
N TRP A 240 10.08 -29.19 -18.15
CA TRP A 240 10.07 -27.92 -18.87
C TRP A 240 10.89 -27.99 -20.16
N MET A 241 10.37 -27.35 -21.21
CA MET A 241 11.05 -27.21 -22.50
C MET A 241 10.91 -25.78 -23.04
N PRO A 242 11.83 -25.33 -23.91
CA PRO A 242 11.72 -24.04 -24.58
C PRO A 242 10.35 -23.85 -25.24
N GLY A 243 9.73 -22.69 -25.02
CA GLY A 243 8.36 -22.41 -25.49
C GLY A 243 7.28 -22.59 -24.42
N ALA A 244 7.61 -23.19 -23.28
CA ALA A 244 6.75 -23.28 -22.10
C ALA A 244 7.27 -22.42 -20.94
N THR A 245 6.48 -22.30 -19.88
CA THR A 245 6.85 -21.71 -18.59
C THR A 245 6.72 -22.75 -17.48
N TYR A 246 7.51 -22.66 -16.42
CA TYR A 246 7.37 -23.51 -15.23
C TYR A 246 6.75 -22.79 -14.04
N THR A 247 6.33 -21.54 -14.21
CA THR A 247 5.73 -20.73 -13.14
C THR A 247 4.49 -20.03 -13.66
N GLN A 248 3.49 -19.88 -12.78
CA GLN A 248 2.18 -19.31 -13.12
C GLN A 248 1.84 -18.06 -12.32
N HIS A 249 2.69 -17.70 -11.37
CA HIS A 249 2.41 -16.63 -10.41
C HIS A 249 3.08 -15.33 -10.82
N GLY A 250 2.50 -14.24 -10.34
CA GLY A 250 3.09 -12.93 -10.40
C GLY A 250 2.25 -11.91 -9.65
N GLY A 251 2.78 -10.70 -9.54
CA GLY A 251 2.05 -9.57 -8.98
C GLY A 251 1.22 -8.94 -10.09
N PHE A 252 -0.11 -9.02 -9.99
CA PHE A 252 -1.00 -8.39 -10.96
C PHE A 252 -1.74 -7.23 -10.34
N ILE A 253 -1.92 -6.16 -11.11
CA ILE A 253 -2.80 -5.06 -10.74
C ILE A 253 -4.25 -5.58 -10.82
N GLY A 254 -5.05 -5.32 -9.78
CA GLY A 254 -6.45 -5.75 -9.71
C GLY A 254 -7.36 -4.96 -10.65
N ALA A 255 -7.06 -3.67 -10.84
CA ALA A 255 -7.71 -2.80 -11.80
C ALA A 255 -7.54 -3.27 -13.26
N ASP A 256 -8.46 -2.82 -14.11
CA ASP A 256 -8.40 -3.11 -15.55
C ASP A 256 -7.35 -2.22 -16.24
N ILE A 257 -6.18 -2.80 -16.53
CA ILE A 257 -5.08 -2.12 -17.23
C ILE A 257 -5.42 -1.75 -18.70
N TYR A 258 -6.52 -2.27 -19.22
CA TYR A 258 -7.04 -1.92 -20.54
C TYR A 258 -8.05 -0.77 -20.48
N ALA A 259 -8.49 -0.31 -19.30
CA ALA A 259 -9.34 0.86 -19.21
C ALA A 259 -8.55 2.15 -19.51
N LEU A 260 -9.24 3.14 -20.08
CA LEU A 260 -8.75 4.51 -20.23
C LEU A 260 -9.95 5.46 -20.38
N ASP A 261 -9.97 6.56 -19.63
CA ASP A 261 -10.86 7.69 -19.93
C ASP A 261 -10.35 8.45 -21.17
N ASN A 262 -10.64 7.91 -22.34
CA ASN A 262 -10.14 8.44 -23.60
C ASN A 262 -10.71 9.84 -23.91
N ILE A 263 -11.94 10.14 -23.48
CA ILE A 263 -12.57 11.46 -23.65
C ILE A 263 -11.82 12.51 -22.84
N PHE A 264 -11.45 12.21 -21.59
CA PHE A 264 -10.67 13.10 -20.75
C PHE A 264 -9.32 13.46 -21.40
N PHE A 265 -8.64 12.51 -22.05
CA PHE A 265 -7.37 12.74 -22.73
C PHE A 265 -7.49 13.23 -24.19
N GLY A 266 -8.71 13.29 -24.74
CA GLY A 266 -8.94 13.68 -26.14
C GLY A 266 -8.44 12.66 -27.15
N ILE A 267 -8.45 11.38 -26.78
CA ILE A 267 -7.98 10.25 -27.58
C ILE A 267 -9.21 9.57 -28.22
N LYS A 268 -9.12 9.26 -29.52
CA LYS A 268 -10.20 8.58 -30.24
C LYS A 268 -10.41 7.18 -29.70
N GLU A 269 -11.64 6.67 -29.78
CA GLU A 269 -11.98 5.33 -29.31
C GLU A 269 -11.14 4.24 -30.00
N ASN A 270 -11.03 4.28 -31.34
CA ASN A 270 -10.22 3.29 -32.09
C ASN A 270 -8.74 3.32 -31.70
N GLU A 271 -8.20 4.51 -31.41
CA GLU A 271 -6.83 4.66 -30.97
C GLU A 271 -6.65 4.09 -29.56
N ALA A 272 -7.53 4.48 -28.62
CA ALA A 272 -7.54 3.97 -27.26
C ALA A 272 -7.69 2.45 -27.22
N TYR A 273 -8.46 1.85 -28.13
CA TYR A 273 -8.69 0.41 -28.19
C TYR A 273 -7.38 -0.38 -28.39
N ILE A 274 -6.48 0.11 -29.26
CA ILE A 274 -5.20 -0.56 -29.54
C ILE A 274 -4.04 -0.06 -28.69
N MET A 275 -4.27 0.93 -27.83
CA MET A 275 -3.21 1.53 -27.03
C MET A 275 -2.51 0.53 -26.12
N ALA A 276 -1.18 0.58 -26.00
CA ALA A 276 -0.48 -0.26 -25.03
C ALA A 276 -1.00 0.00 -23.59
N PRO A 277 -1.27 -1.03 -22.77
CA PRO A 277 -1.76 -0.86 -21.40
C PRO A 277 -0.90 0.08 -20.56
N ALA A 278 0.43 0.01 -20.74
CA ALA A 278 1.36 0.90 -20.06
C ALA A 278 1.14 2.37 -20.44
N GLN A 279 0.81 2.70 -21.69
CA GLN A 279 0.47 4.07 -22.10
C GLN A 279 -0.79 4.56 -21.40
N ARG A 280 -1.82 3.71 -21.30
CA ARG A 280 -3.10 4.06 -20.66
C ARG A 280 -2.87 4.38 -19.18
N CYS A 281 -2.22 3.47 -18.47
CA CYS A 281 -1.96 3.63 -17.04
C CYS A 281 -1.01 4.79 -16.73
N LEU A 282 0.01 5.02 -17.56
CA LEU A 282 0.93 6.16 -17.41
C LEU A 282 0.24 7.51 -17.68
N LEU A 283 -0.73 7.58 -18.58
CA LEU A 283 -1.52 8.81 -18.77
C LEU A 283 -2.32 9.15 -17.51
N GLU A 284 -3.02 8.17 -16.95
CA GLU A 284 -3.84 8.37 -15.75
C GLU A 284 -2.98 8.66 -14.53
N LYS A 285 -1.98 7.82 -14.22
CA LYS A 285 -1.13 8.00 -13.04
C LYS A 285 -0.19 9.18 -13.18
N GLY A 286 0.26 9.48 -14.40
CA GLY A 286 1.03 10.69 -14.68
C GLY A 286 0.23 11.96 -14.41
N TYR A 287 -1.02 12.02 -14.90
CA TYR A 287 -1.90 13.15 -14.60
C TYR A 287 -2.28 13.21 -13.11
N GLU A 288 -2.57 12.08 -12.47
CA GLU A 288 -2.89 12.03 -11.04
C GLU A 288 -1.75 12.59 -10.18
N ALA A 289 -0.49 12.22 -10.46
CA ALA A 289 0.67 12.76 -9.74
C ALA A 289 0.81 14.29 -9.91
N LEU A 290 0.60 14.80 -11.13
CA LEU A 290 0.60 16.24 -11.39
C LEU A 290 -0.56 16.95 -10.68
N TYR A 291 -1.75 16.36 -10.72
CA TYR A 291 -2.94 16.91 -10.05
C TYR A 291 -2.77 16.96 -8.54
N ARG A 292 -2.22 15.90 -7.93
CA ARG A 292 -1.90 15.86 -6.49
C ARG A 292 -0.87 16.91 -6.07
N SER A 293 0.00 17.35 -6.99
CA SER A 293 0.90 18.49 -6.78
C SER A 293 0.24 19.88 -6.94
N GLY A 294 -1.09 19.91 -7.08
CA GLY A 294 -1.89 21.13 -7.21
C GLY A 294 -2.03 21.66 -8.64
N LEU A 295 -1.67 20.89 -9.66
CA LEU A 295 -1.70 21.32 -11.06
C LEU A 295 -2.88 20.73 -11.83
N THR A 296 -3.81 21.58 -12.27
CA THR A 296 -4.89 21.14 -13.16
C THR A 296 -4.43 21.00 -14.61
N LYS A 297 -5.20 20.31 -15.45
CA LYS A 297 -4.93 20.23 -16.90
C LYS A 297 -4.81 21.61 -17.57
N LYS A 298 -5.50 22.63 -17.04
CA LYS A 298 -5.40 24.01 -17.51
C LYS A 298 -4.03 24.63 -17.17
N ASP A 299 -3.53 24.38 -15.95
CA ASP A 299 -2.24 24.91 -15.47
C ASP A 299 -1.04 24.26 -16.16
N LEU A 300 -1.21 23.02 -16.63
CA LEU A 300 -0.18 22.24 -17.32
C LEU A 300 0.03 22.69 -18.77
N LYS A 301 -1.00 23.27 -19.41
CA LYS A 301 -0.94 23.65 -20.83
C LYS A 301 0.09 24.75 -21.07
N GLY A 302 1.14 24.43 -21.81
CA GLY A 302 2.24 25.35 -22.12
C GLY A 302 3.34 25.40 -21.04
N ARG A 303 3.19 24.65 -19.94
CA ARG A 303 4.13 24.66 -18.82
C ARG A 303 5.39 23.86 -19.15
N ASN A 304 6.55 24.36 -18.70
CA ASN A 304 7.85 23.71 -18.92
C ASN A 304 8.10 22.57 -17.91
N VAL A 305 7.29 21.51 -17.97
CA VAL A 305 7.46 20.30 -17.17
C VAL A 305 8.08 19.22 -18.03
N GLY A 306 9.24 18.69 -17.61
CA GLY A 306 9.87 17.54 -18.26
C GLY A 306 9.14 16.23 -17.93
N ALA A 307 9.19 15.23 -18.82
CA ALA A 307 8.59 13.92 -18.61
C ALA A 307 9.60 12.80 -18.89
N PHE A 308 9.96 12.04 -17.87
CA PHE A 308 10.95 10.96 -17.94
C PHE A 308 10.31 9.66 -17.49
N CYS A 309 10.39 8.62 -18.31
CA CYS A 309 9.77 7.33 -17.99
C CYS A 309 10.74 6.17 -18.20
N GLY A 310 10.79 5.24 -17.25
CA GLY A 310 11.44 3.95 -17.43
C GLY A 310 10.45 2.88 -17.89
N HIS A 311 10.76 2.16 -18.96
CA HIS A 311 9.97 1.01 -19.43
C HIS A 311 10.82 0.13 -20.34
N SER A 312 10.76 -1.19 -20.17
CA SER A 312 11.56 -2.17 -20.93
C SER A 312 10.75 -3.06 -21.88
N GLY A 313 9.67 -2.49 -22.44
CA GLY A 313 8.71 -3.19 -23.28
C GLY A 313 7.86 -4.28 -22.61
N ASP A 314 6.86 -4.72 -23.35
CA ASP A 314 5.94 -5.80 -22.99
C ASP A 314 5.48 -6.53 -24.26
N ASP A 315 4.65 -7.56 -24.08
CA ASP A 315 4.20 -8.42 -25.18
C ASP A 315 3.24 -7.69 -26.14
N TRP A 316 2.65 -6.55 -25.75
CA TRP A 316 1.58 -5.87 -26.51
C TRP A 316 2.03 -5.35 -27.87
N ALA A 317 3.32 -5.08 -28.03
CA ALA A 317 3.90 -4.70 -29.31
C ALA A 317 3.68 -5.79 -30.39
N ASN A 318 3.46 -7.05 -30.00
CA ASN A 318 3.15 -8.14 -30.91
C ASN A 318 1.78 -7.90 -31.60
N PRO A 319 1.72 -7.94 -32.95
CA PRO A 319 0.48 -7.84 -33.73
C PRO A 319 -0.68 -8.70 -33.25
N VAL A 320 -0.40 -9.85 -32.64
CA VAL A 320 -1.42 -10.78 -32.12
C VAL A 320 -2.43 -10.12 -31.18
N PHE A 321 -1.99 -9.17 -30.35
CA PHE A 321 -2.87 -8.44 -29.42
C PHE A 321 -3.86 -7.50 -30.11
N THR A 322 -3.67 -7.27 -31.41
CA THR A 322 -4.54 -6.43 -32.25
C THR A 322 -5.07 -7.16 -33.48
N MET A 323 -4.83 -8.47 -33.58
CA MET A 323 -5.34 -9.30 -34.69
C MET A 323 -6.88 -9.29 -34.68
N GLY A 324 -7.48 -8.99 -35.84
CA GLY A 324 -8.93 -8.88 -35.99
C GLY A 324 -9.49 -7.46 -35.85
N ARG A 325 -8.64 -6.42 -35.85
CA ARG A 325 -9.04 -5.00 -35.75
C ARG A 325 -8.36 -4.14 -36.82
N MET A 326 -8.55 -4.53 -38.09
CA MET A 326 -7.86 -3.91 -39.22
C MET A 326 -8.18 -2.42 -39.40
N ASP A 327 -9.38 -2.01 -38.98
CA ASP A 327 -9.84 -0.62 -38.94
C ASP A 327 -9.06 0.22 -37.92
N ALA A 328 -8.82 -0.31 -36.71
CA ALA A 328 -8.06 0.37 -35.68
C ALA A 328 -6.54 0.42 -35.98
N LEU A 329 -6.01 -0.55 -36.74
CA LEU A 329 -4.60 -0.53 -37.18
C LEU A 329 -4.24 0.71 -38.03
N ALA A 330 -5.23 1.40 -38.61
CA ALA A 330 -5.03 2.67 -39.30
C ALA A 330 -4.54 3.81 -38.38
N GLU A 331 -4.76 3.71 -37.06
CA GLU A 331 -4.27 4.67 -36.05
C GLU A 331 -2.74 4.54 -35.82
N GLY A 332 -2.09 3.54 -36.42
CA GLY A 332 -0.64 3.44 -36.51
C GLY A 332 0.03 2.62 -35.40
N TYR A 333 1.26 2.21 -35.67
CA TYR A 333 2.08 1.38 -34.78
C TYR A 333 2.41 2.09 -33.45
N GLN A 334 2.49 3.41 -33.46
CA GLN A 334 2.85 4.28 -32.33
C GLN A 334 1.87 4.15 -31.15
N SER A 335 0.59 3.90 -31.43
CA SER A 335 -0.42 3.67 -30.39
C SER A 335 -0.16 2.36 -29.64
N ARG A 336 0.49 1.38 -30.27
CA ARG A 336 0.68 0.04 -29.73
C ARG A 336 2.00 -0.17 -29.00
N ILE A 337 2.95 0.76 -29.11
CA ILE A 337 4.29 0.61 -28.55
C ILE A 337 4.52 1.53 -27.35
N TRP A 338 5.12 0.99 -26.31
CA TRP A 338 5.43 1.69 -25.07
C TRP A 338 6.32 2.94 -25.24
N ASN A 339 7.11 3.06 -26.32
CA ASN A 339 8.09 4.14 -26.47
C ASN A 339 7.51 5.56 -26.68
N THR A 340 6.19 5.68 -26.85
CA THR A 340 5.50 6.97 -27.03
C THR A 340 4.87 7.50 -25.74
N CYS A 341 4.97 6.80 -24.60
CA CYS A 341 4.30 7.18 -23.35
C CYS A 341 4.53 8.63 -22.92
N THR A 342 5.79 9.09 -22.87
CA THR A 342 6.12 10.45 -22.41
C THR A 342 5.71 11.53 -23.41
N ALA A 343 5.85 11.25 -24.71
CA ALA A 343 5.41 12.14 -25.77
C ALA A 343 3.89 12.30 -25.78
N ARG A 344 3.15 11.20 -25.58
CA ARG A 344 1.69 11.20 -25.49
C ARG A 344 1.20 11.94 -24.26
N LEU A 345 1.79 11.69 -23.09
CA LEU A 345 1.49 12.45 -21.87
C LEU A 345 1.67 13.95 -22.09
N ALA A 346 2.83 14.34 -22.64
CA ALA A 346 3.12 15.74 -22.91
C ALA A 346 2.17 16.36 -23.94
N TYR A 347 1.79 15.61 -24.97
CA TYR A 347 0.80 16.05 -25.96
C TYR A 347 -0.58 16.27 -25.33
N CYS A 348 -1.11 15.26 -24.62
CA CYS A 348 -2.45 15.31 -24.00
C CYS A 348 -2.58 16.38 -22.92
N LEU A 349 -1.49 16.68 -22.19
CA LEU A 349 -1.47 17.67 -21.11
C LEU A 349 -0.88 19.03 -21.53
N GLY A 350 -0.29 19.12 -22.73
CA GLY A 350 0.30 20.34 -23.27
C GLY A 350 1.66 20.72 -22.66
N LEU A 351 2.42 19.77 -22.13
CA LEU A 351 3.74 20.00 -21.50
C LEU A 351 4.78 20.41 -22.56
N LYS A 352 5.72 21.28 -22.17
CA LYS A 352 6.75 21.84 -23.05
C LYS A 352 8.18 21.46 -22.68
N GLY A 353 8.37 20.74 -21.57
CA GLY A 353 9.69 20.29 -21.16
C GLY A 353 10.20 19.09 -21.96
N PRO A 354 11.45 18.68 -21.71
CA PRO A 354 12.06 17.51 -22.34
C PRO A 354 11.26 16.25 -22.08
N GLN A 355 11.22 15.35 -23.05
CA GLN A 355 10.57 14.05 -22.94
C GLN A 355 11.60 12.97 -23.23
N SER A 356 11.68 11.97 -22.36
CA SER A 356 12.60 10.84 -22.57
C SER A 356 11.98 9.56 -22.06
N ILE A 357 12.22 8.50 -22.80
CA ILE A 357 11.97 7.14 -22.33
C ILE A 357 13.29 6.41 -22.24
N VAL A 358 13.48 5.68 -21.15
CA VAL A 358 14.71 4.98 -20.82
C VAL A 358 14.42 3.49 -20.71
N ASP A 359 15.23 2.71 -21.39
CA ASP A 359 15.26 1.25 -21.27
C ASP A 359 16.67 0.79 -20.88
N THR A 360 16.81 0.42 -19.62
CA THR A 360 17.99 -0.21 -19.02
C THR A 360 17.57 -1.45 -18.22
N ALA A 361 16.57 -2.19 -18.74
CA ALA A 361 15.95 -3.34 -18.09
C ALA A 361 15.41 -3.01 -16.67
N CYS A 362 15.75 -3.79 -15.66
CA CYS A 362 15.25 -3.63 -14.28
C CYS A 362 15.58 -2.26 -13.65
N SER A 363 16.56 -1.54 -14.19
CA SER A 363 16.96 -0.22 -13.68
C SER A 363 16.27 0.96 -14.37
N SER A 364 15.43 0.72 -15.38
CA SER A 364 14.86 1.75 -16.26
C SER A 364 14.22 2.92 -15.54
N ALA A 365 13.38 2.66 -14.52
CA ALA A 365 12.69 3.71 -13.79
C ALA A 365 13.66 4.60 -12.98
N LEU A 366 14.67 3.99 -12.36
CA LEU A 366 15.66 4.73 -11.58
C LEU A 366 16.62 5.51 -12.49
N VAL A 367 16.99 4.97 -13.66
CA VAL A 367 17.80 5.69 -14.64
C VAL A 367 17.01 6.85 -15.25
N ALA A 368 15.73 6.65 -15.60
CA ALA A 368 14.86 7.73 -16.04
C ALA A 368 14.78 8.86 -15.00
N TYR A 369 14.67 8.50 -13.72
CA TYR A 369 14.76 9.46 -12.64
C TYR A 369 16.12 10.18 -12.63
N GLY A 370 17.24 9.46 -12.70
CA GLY A 370 18.58 10.06 -12.72
C GLY A 370 18.78 11.05 -13.87
N VAL A 371 18.23 10.76 -15.05
CA VAL A 371 18.23 11.67 -16.21
C VAL A 371 17.47 12.95 -15.88
N GLY A 372 16.24 12.82 -15.38
CA GLY A 372 15.42 13.98 -15.04
C GLY A 372 15.96 14.80 -13.87
N HIS A 373 16.51 14.13 -12.86
CA HIS A 373 17.20 14.74 -11.71
C HIS A 373 18.40 15.58 -12.17
N THR A 374 19.22 15.04 -13.08
CA THR A 374 20.35 15.78 -13.67
C THR A 374 19.87 17.03 -14.40
N MET A 375 18.71 16.99 -15.06
CA MET A 375 18.12 18.14 -15.76
C MET A 375 17.52 19.19 -14.82
N LEU A 376 17.18 18.84 -13.58
CA LEU A 376 16.60 19.74 -12.56
C LEU A 376 17.66 20.43 -11.69
N ARG A 377 18.86 19.86 -11.62
CA ARG A 377 19.96 20.43 -10.84
C ARG A 377 20.49 21.66 -11.56
N LYS A 378 20.78 22.72 -10.80
CA LYS A 378 21.70 23.76 -11.28
C LYS A 378 23.07 23.11 -11.44
N ALA A 379 23.69 23.31 -12.61
CA ALA A 379 25.09 22.96 -12.80
C ALA A 379 25.93 23.76 -11.79
N ASP A 380 26.74 23.06 -11.01
CA ASP A 380 27.80 23.68 -10.22
C ASP A 380 28.96 24.07 -11.15
N ASP A 381 29.74 25.09 -10.79
CA ASP A 381 30.87 25.58 -11.57
C ASP A 381 31.98 24.52 -11.75
N THR A 382 31.93 23.44 -10.96
CA THR A 382 32.82 22.28 -11.01
C THR A 382 32.40 21.20 -12.02
N GLN A 383 31.19 21.29 -12.59
CA GLN A 383 30.63 20.26 -13.47
C GLN A 383 30.75 20.63 -14.95
N PHE A 384 30.79 19.62 -15.81
CA PHE A 384 30.76 19.84 -17.27
C PHE A 384 29.48 20.59 -17.63
N LYS A 385 29.62 21.80 -18.17
CA LYS A 385 28.46 22.58 -18.63
C LYS A 385 27.76 21.78 -19.72
N MET A 386 26.55 21.32 -19.43
CA MET A 386 25.71 20.70 -20.44
C MET A 386 25.51 21.69 -21.59
N SER A 387 25.72 21.24 -22.82
CA SER A 387 25.54 22.06 -24.04
C SER A 387 24.14 22.66 -24.14
N VAL A 388 23.17 22.01 -23.49
CA VAL A 388 21.79 22.48 -23.33
C VAL A 388 21.64 23.20 -22.00
N ASN A 389 21.42 24.52 -22.06
CA ASN A 389 21.05 25.34 -20.92
C ASN A 389 19.60 25.01 -20.51
N ASN A 390 19.42 23.98 -19.68
CA ASN A 390 18.09 23.54 -19.32
C ASN A 390 17.62 24.26 -18.05
N HIS A 391 16.93 25.38 -18.21
CA HIS A 391 16.19 26.06 -17.13
C HIS A 391 14.90 25.28 -16.81
N MET A 392 15.05 24.04 -16.32
CA MET A 392 13.92 23.21 -15.90
C MET A 392 13.87 23.18 -14.37
N SER A 393 12.73 23.57 -13.82
CA SER A 393 12.47 23.53 -12.37
C SER A 393 11.46 22.45 -11.98
N GLU A 394 10.84 21.78 -12.95
CA GLU A 394 9.75 20.84 -12.74
C GLU A 394 9.83 19.65 -13.69
N ALA A 395 9.61 18.45 -13.18
CA ALA A 395 9.49 17.26 -14.01
C ALA A 395 8.61 16.19 -13.36
N ILE A 396 7.97 15.40 -14.22
CA ILE A 396 7.35 14.15 -13.85
C ILE A 396 8.28 12.99 -14.19
N MET A 397 8.47 12.11 -13.22
CA MET A 397 9.32 10.94 -13.27
C MET A 397 8.41 9.71 -13.13
N MET A 398 8.54 8.76 -14.03
CA MET A 398 7.61 7.64 -14.11
C MET A 398 8.33 6.32 -14.38
N GLY A 399 7.66 5.22 -14.06
CA GLY A 399 8.04 3.87 -14.43
C GLY A 399 6.81 3.00 -14.60
N ALA A 400 6.83 2.11 -15.58
CA ALA A 400 5.75 1.15 -15.78
C ALA A 400 6.28 -0.22 -16.21
N ASN A 401 5.59 -1.27 -15.77
CA ASN A 401 5.70 -2.62 -16.28
C ASN A 401 4.31 -3.26 -16.34
N MET A 402 3.98 -3.88 -17.46
CA MET A 402 2.69 -4.56 -17.68
C MET A 402 2.91 -5.99 -18.16
N ILE A 403 1.96 -6.87 -17.86
CA ILE A 403 2.00 -8.27 -18.24
C ILE A 403 0.73 -8.60 -19.02
N PRO A 404 0.62 -8.14 -20.29
CA PRO A 404 -0.55 -8.45 -21.11
C PRO A 404 -0.55 -9.88 -21.66
N GLY A 405 0.60 -10.59 -21.61
CA GLY A 405 0.76 -11.89 -22.23
C GLY A 405 1.79 -12.81 -21.55
N PRO A 406 1.85 -14.08 -22.00
CA PRO A 406 2.73 -15.12 -21.45
C PRO A 406 4.14 -15.12 -22.07
N GLY A 407 4.37 -14.38 -23.16
CA GLY A 407 5.59 -14.48 -23.96
C GLY A 407 6.84 -14.17 -23.15
N ASN A 408 6.78 -13.14 -22.31
CA ASN A 408 7.88 -12.84 -21.41
C ASN A 408 8.09 -13.87 -20.29
N TYR A 409 7.04 -14.54 -19.79
CA TYR A 409 7.20 -15.65 -18.85
C TYR A 409 8.00 -16.80 -19.49
N ILE A 410 7.64 -17.15 -20.72
CA ILE A 410 8.33 -18.18 -21.51
C ILE A 410 9.79 -17.79 -21.74
N ASN A 411 10.03 -16.54 -22.17
CA ASN A 411 11.38 -16.05 -22.46
C ASN A 411 12.29 -16.01 -21.22
N LEU A 412 11.75 -15.72 -20.03
CA LEU A 412 12.52 -15.64 -18.78
C LEU A 412 12.68 -17.01 -18.10
N CYS A 413 11.79 -17.97 -18.38
CA CYS A 413 12.00 -19.37 -17.96
C CYS A 413 13.19 -20.01 -18.68
N GLY A 414 13.38 -19.67 -19.96
CA GLY A 414 14.51 -20.13 -20.79
C GLY A 414 15.89 -20.08 -20.10
N PRO A 415 16.32 -18.91 -19.62
CA PRO A 415 17.57 -18.72 -18.88
C PRO A 415 17.47 -19.02 -17.37
N HIS A 416 16.40 -19.67 -16.89
CA HIS A 416 16.16 -19.95 -15.47
C HIS A 416 16.14 -18.70 -14.57
N MET A 417 15.58 -17.60 -15.06
CA MET A 417 15.53 -16.34 -14.29
C MET A 417 14.37 -16.30 -13.29
N LEU A 418 13.30 -17.07 -13.54
CA LEU A 418 12.11 -17.05 -12.70
C LEU A 418 12.17 -18.11 -11.60
N SER A 419 11.61 -17.79 -10.44
CA SER A 419 11.40 -18.75 -9.36
C SER A 419 10.38 -19.81 -9.77
N VAL A 420 10.68 -21.08 -9.50
CA VAL A 420 9.74 -22.20 -9.71
C VAL A 420 8.53 -22.06 -8.78
N ARG A 421 8.77 -21.50 -7.59
CA ARG A 421 7.75 -21.21 -6.56
C ARG A 421 6.96 -19.94 -6.87
N GLY A 422 7.38 -19.18 -7.89
CA GLY A 422 6.75 -17.95 -8.33
C GLY A 422 6.72 -16.87 -7.25
N ARG A 423 7.80 -16.78 -6.46
CA ARG A 423 8.00 -15.83 -5.36
C ARG A 423 9.42 -15.29 -5.31
N CYS A 424 9.58 -14.02 -4.92
CA CYS A 424 10.90 -13.46 -4.63
C CYS A 424 11.30 -13.75 -3.16
N PHE A 425 12.14 -14.76 -2.95
CA PHE A 425 12.69 -15.10 -1.63
C PHE A 425 13.97 -14.30 -1.32
N THR A 426 13.88 -12.97 -1.36
CA THR A 426 15.06 -12.09 -1.23
C THR A 426 15.79 -12.33 0.10
N PHE A 427 17.09 -12.65 0.01
CA PHE A 427 17.98 -12.98 1.14
C PHE A 427 17.68 -14.30 1.87
N ASP A 428 16.68 -15.06 1.46
CA ASP A 428 16.41 -16.37 2.04
C ASP A 428 17.24 -17.47 1.36
N SER A 429 17.58 -18.51 2.11
CA SER A 429 18.33 -19.67 1.61
C SER A 429 17.61 -20.46 0.51
N SER A 430 16.29 -20.32 0.37
CA SER A 430 15.47 -20.98 -0.65
C SER A 430 15.34 -20.17 -1.95
N ALA A 431 16.06 -19.05 -2.09
CA ALA A 431 16.03 -18.21 -3.28
C ALA A 431 16.46 -18.99 -4.54
N ASP A 432 15.55 -19.08 -5.52
CA ASP A 432 15.72 -19.83 -6.77
C ASP A 432 15.45 -19.00 -8.04
N GLY A 433 15.17 -17.71 -7.90
CA GLY A 433 14.86 -16.80 -8.99
C GLY A 433 14.00 -15.62 -8.53
N PHE A 434 13.57 -14.78 -9.45
CA PHE A 434 12.62 -13.70 -9.17
C PHE A 434 11.23 -14.01 -9.76
N GLU A 435 10.25 -13.18 -9.49
CA GLU A 435 8.91 -13.29 -10.07
C GLU A 435 8.57 -12.06 -10.92
N ARG A 436 7.59 -12.23 -11.79
CA ARG A 436 7.08 -11.11 -12.59
C ARG A 436 6.06 -10.30 -11.79
N GLY A 437 6.05 -8.98 -11.95
CA GLY A 437 5.03 -8.12 -11.38
C GLY A 437 4.67 -6.93 -12.28
N GLU A 438 3.39 -6.59 -12.33
CA GLU A 438 2.87 -5.34 -12.91
C GLU A 438 3.09 -4.17 -11.95
N GLY A 439 3.15 -2.95 -12.49
CA GLY A 439 3.25 -1.76 -11.65
C GLY A 439 3.37 -0.49 -12.45
N VAL A 440 2.82 0.60 -11.93
CA VAL A 440 3.04 1.97 -12.42
C VAL A 440 3.33 2.87 -11.24
N GLY A 441 4.39 3.67 -11.36
CA GLY A 441 4.70 4.74 -10.42
C GLY A 441 4.93 6.05 -11.17
N ALA A 442 4.39 7.14 -10.65
CA ALA A 442 4.60 8.48 -11.17
C ALA A 442 4.79 9.46 -10.02
N PHE A 443 5.77 10.34 -10.13
CA PHE A 443 6.06 11.35 -9.13
C PHE A 443 6.44 12.67 -9.77
N MET A 444 5.78 13.74 -9.32
CA MET A 444 6.06 15.10 -9.74
C MET A 444 7.07 15.70 -8.78
N VAL A 445 8.16 16.23 -9.33
CA VAL A 445 9.25 16.83 -8.56
C VAL A 445 9.49 18.27 -8.98
N ARG A 446 9.95 19.08 -8.02
CA ARG A 446 10.33 20.47 -8.23
C ARG A 446 11.69 20.76 -7.62
N SER A 447 12.53 21.47 -8.38
CA SER A 447 13.78 22.04 -7.92
C SER A 447 13.49 23.34 -7.17
N GLN A 448 13.78 23.39 -5.86
CA GLN A 448 13.49 24.55 -5.01
C GLN A 448 14.47 24.68 -3.84
N THR A 449 14.51 25.87 -3.21
CA THR A 449 15.43 26.19 -2.11
C THR A 449 14.75 26.26 -0.74
N THR A 450 13.42 26.27 -0.70
CA THR A 450 12.64 26.51 0.54
C THR A 450 11.64 25.39 0.73
N ARG A 451 11.50 24.90 1.96
CA ARG A 451 10.53 23.83 2.31
C ARG A 451 9.14 24.43 2.44
N THR A 452 8.20 23.81 1.75
CA THR A 452 6.78 24.12 1.76
C THR A 452 6.03 22.92 2.32
N ASP A 453 4.85 23.16 2.91
CA ASP A 453 4.10 22.12 3.63
C ASP A 453 3.47 21.06 2.70
N ASP A 454 3.46 21.31 1.39
CA ASP A 454 2.98 20.42 0.32
C ASP A 454 4.02 19.38 -0.14
N ILE A 455 5.19 19.33 0.50
CA ILE A 455 6.26 18.38 0.14
C ILE A 455 6.00 17.02 0.78
N THR A 456 5.81 16.00 -0.05
CA THR A 456 5.72 14.60 0.39
C THR A 456 7.07 14.09 0.90
N CYS A 457 8.14 14.30 0.12
CA CYS A 457 9.51 13.97 0.52
C CYS A 457 10.55 14.79 -0.26
N THR A 458 11.76 14.87 0.29
CA THR A 458 12.93 15.44 -0.40
C THR A 458 13.81 14.29 -0.88
N VAL A 459 14.17 14.30 -2.16
CA VAL A 459 15.13 13.33 -2.70
C VAL A 459 16.53 13.94 -2.64
N ILE A 460 17.46 13.20 -2.06
CA ILE A 460 18.86 13.62 -1.82
C ILE A 460 19.78 12.96 -2.83
#